data_AF-A0A969WES9-F1
#
_entry.id   AF-A0A969WES9-F1
#
_cell.length_a   1.000
_cell.length_b   1.000
_cell.length_c   1.000
_cell.angle_alpha   90.00
_cell.angle_beta   90.00
_cell.angle_gamma   90.00
#
_symmetry.space_group_name_H-M   'P 1'
#
loop_
_entity.id
_entity.type
_entity.pdbx_description
1 polymer ?
#
loop_
_entity_poly.entity_id
_entity_poly.type
_entity_poly.pdbx_seq_one_letter_code
_entity_poly.pdbx_strand_id
1 'polypeptide(L)'
;MSFDWHTEDEIEWEGVAEPAADTAVSPQRRWRVWLLAGALLLAGTAVLFVARQLNQRVEAASSAVELDAQASHRVLQEAAQKRDGELFATFLSGRDPDWGNAQVSLVNQGLYLERPLFGLAWLPGSTAVISATLSPDLRTAELTVVQAYSFDIGHGLTETVRLAQTEVYRRAEDRFLLAPPPDDFWGEPRQFSTAYLTIHYPARDEVWVRPLAARLEASVAEVCAEWGADCPANFHLSLDFSASPAAFLPEEREADGLLVLPAPSLVGRP
;
A
#
# COMPACT_ATOMS: atom_id res chain seq x y z
N MET A 1 -72.83 -87.37 -43.15
CA MET A 1 -72.76 -85.89 -43.12
C MET A 1 -71.61 -85.54 -42.17
N SER A 2 -70.32 -85.66 -42.47
CA SER A 2 -69.56 -85.53 -43.74
C SER A 2 -69.84 -84.21 -44.44
N PHE A 3 -68.87 -83.45 -44.93
CA PHE A 3 -67.42 -83.55 -44.83
C PHE A 3 -66.88 -82.15 -45.14
N ASP A 4 -65.71 -81.93 -44.58
CA ASP A 4 -64.73 -80.86 -44.71
C ASP A 4 -64.50 -80.33 -46.13
N TRP A 5 -64.18 -79.04 -46.23
CA TRP A 5 -63.21 -78.51 -47.19
C TRP A 5 -62.51 -77.26 -46.61
N HIS A 6 -61.20 -77.41 -46.47
CA HIS A 6 -60.16 -76.40 -46.63
C HIS A 6 -60.05 -75.94 -48.09
N THR A 7 -59.53 -74.72 -48.27
CA THR A 7 -58.28 -74.48 -49.02
C THR A 7 -57.67 -73.15 -48.61
N GLU A 8 -56.34 -73.13 -48.61
CA GLU A 8 -55.43 -71.99 -48.46
C GLU A 8 -55.74 -70.82 -49.41
N ASP A 9 -55.31 -69.62 -49.04
CA ASP A 9 -54.51 -68.76 -49.93
C ASP A 9 -53.78 -67.62 -49.17
N GLU A 10 -52.46 -67.61 -49.39
CA GLU A 10 -51.50 -66.50 -49.42
C GLU A 10 -51.05 -65.80 -48.13
N ILE A 11 -49.91 -66.29 -47.66
CA ILE A 11 -48.99 -65.76 -46.65
C ILE A 11 -47.77 -65.13 -47.35
N GLU A 12 -47.26 -64.04 -46.76
CA GLU A 12 -45.93 -63.40 -46.89
C GLU A 12 -45.56 -62.80 -48.26
N TRP A 13 -45.16 -61.52 -48.34
CA TRP A 13 -43.95 -60.98 -47.69
C TRP A 13 -44.12 -59.57 -47.08
N GLU A 14 -43.57 -59.43 -45.87
CA GLU A 14 -42.57 -58.44 -45.45
C GLU A 14 -42.55 -57.04 -46.12
N GLY A 15 -42.88 -56.03 -45.32
CA GLY A 15 -42.80 -54.60 -45.64
C GLY A 15 -44.00 -53.89 -45.01
N VAL A 16 -43.88 -53.07 -43.98
CA VAL A 16 -42.98 -51.94 -43.81
C VAL A 16 -42.78 -51.78 -42.30
N ALA A 17 -41.53 -51.64 -41.85
CA ALA A 17 -41.23 -51.21 -40.49
C ALA A 17 -42.14 -50.03 -40.15
N GLU A 18 -42.99 -50.14 -39.12
CA GLU A 18 -43.68 -48.98 -38.55
C GLU A 18 -42.62 -47.89 -38.40
N PRO A 19 -42.69 -46.79 -39.16
CA PRO A 19 -41.75 -45.73 -38.93
C PRO A 19 -42.01 -45.33 -37.49
N ALA A 20 -40.98 -45.47 -36.65
CA ALA A 20 -40.89 -44.80 -35.38
C ALA A 20 -41.53 -43.42 -35.60
N ALA A 21 -42.48 -43.03 -34.76
CA ALA A 21 -43.06 -41.71 -34.84
C ALA A 21 -41.90 -40.72 -34.83
N ASP A 22 -41.48 -40.31 -36.02
CA ASP A 22 -40.49 -39.29 -36.21
C ASP A 22 -41.21 -38.13 -35.58
N THR A 23 -40.76 -37.76 -34.38
CA THR A 23 -41.03 -36.43 -33.86
C THR A 23 -40.45 -35.54 -34.93
N ALA A 24 -41.30 -35.12 -35.87
CA ALA A 24 -40.99 -34.16 -36.89
C ALA A 24 -40.68 -32.90 -36.10
N VAL A 25 -39.41 -32.74 -35.75
CA VAL A 25 -38.89 -31.53 -35.15
C VAL A 25 -39.11 -30.51 -36.23
N SER A 26 -40.22 -29.77 -36.10
CA SER A 26 -40.59 -28.75 -37.06
C SER A 26 -39.37 -27.87 -37.34
N PRO A 27 -39.04 -27.58 -38.61
CA PRO A 27 -37.84 -26.81 -38.95
C PRO A 27 -37.83 -25.42 -38.29
N GLN A 28 -39.01 -24.93 -37.88
CA GLN A 28 -39.20 -23.72 -37.10
C GLN A 28 -38.59 -23.78 -35.69
N ARG A 29 -38.57 -24.94 -35.02
CA ARG A 29 -38.01 -25.06 -33.66
C ARG A 29 -36.49 -24.97 -33.67
N ARG A 30 -35.83 -25.56 -34.68
CA ARG A 30 -34.37 -25.47 -34.86
C ARG A 30 -33.93 -24.04 -35.19
N TRP A 31 -34.65 -23.34 -36.07
CA TRP A 31 -34.32 -21.94 -36.41
C TRP A 31 -34.49 -20.99 -35.22
N ARG A 32 -35.52 -21.19 -34.39
CA ARG A 32 -35.69 -20.43 -33.13
C ARG A 32 -34.56 -20.66 -32.13
N VAL A 33 -34.03 -21.89 -32.03
CA VAL A 33 -32.86 -22.19 -31.18
C VAL A 33 -31.61 -21.50 -31.70
N TRP A 34 -31.37 -21.48 -33.01
CA TRP A 34 -30.24 -20.74 -33.61
C TRP A 34 -30.36 -19.23 -33.44
N LEU A 35 -31.57 -18.66 -33.54
CA LEU A 35 -31.82 -17.24 -33.28
C LEU A 35 -31.58 -16.88 -31.80
N LEU A 36 -32.03 -17.71 -30.86
CA LEU A 36 -31.76 -17.52 -29.43
C LEU A 36 -30.27 -17.63 -29.10
N ALA A 37 -29.58 -18.62 -29.68
CA ALA A 37 -28.14 -18.78 -29.53
C ALA A 37 -27.38 -17.57 -30.10
N GLY A 38 -27.78 -17.08 -31.28
CA GLY A 38 -27.21 -15.87 -31.90
C GLY A 38 -27.46 -14.62 -31.08
N ALA A 39 -28.67 -14.46 -30.51
CA ALA A 39 -29.01 -13.35 -29.63
C ALA A 39 -28.21 -13.37 -28.31
N LEU A 40 -28.06 -14.55 -27.68
CA LEU A 40 -27.21 -14.72 -26.49
C LEU A 40 -25.74 -14.43 -26.80
N LEU A 41 -25.25 -14.85 -27.96
CA LEU A 41 -23.88 -14.62 -28.38
C LEU A 41 -23.64 -13.12 -28.64
N LEU A 42 -24.58 -12.43 -29.29
CA LEU A 42 -24.56 -10.97 -29.46
C LEU A 42 -24.64 -10.22 -28.13
N ALA A 43 -25.50 -10.66 -27.20
CA ALA A 43 -25.57 -10.06 -25.87
C ALA A 43 -24.25 -10.26 -25.10
N GLY A 44 -23.67 -11.45 -25.17
CA GLY A 44 -22.38 -11.77 -24.55
C GLY A 44 -21.23 -10.94 -25.13
N THR A 45 -21.17 -10.77 -26.46
CA THR A 45 -20.15 -9.92 -27.09
C THR A 45 -20.34 -8.43 -26.76
N ALA A 46 -21.58 -7.96 -26.68
CA ALA A 46 -21.88 -6.58 -26.28
C ALA A 46 -21.45 -6.31 -24.82
N VAL A 47 -21.74 -7.22 -23.88
CA VAL A 47 -21.30 -7.12 -22.48
C VAL A 47 -19.77 -7.11 -22.39
N LEU A 48 -19.09 -8.01 -23.10
CA LEU A 48 -17.62 -8.04 -23.16
C LEU A 48 -17.02 -6.76 -23.73
N PHE A 49 -17.65 -6.19 -24.77
CA PHE A 49 -17.20 -4.94 -25.38
C PHE A 49 -17.35 -3.76 -24.42
N VAL A 50 -18.51 -3.62 -23.76
CA VAL A 50 -18.75 -2.58 -22.75
C VAL A 50 -17.78 -2.73 -21.58
N ALA A 51 -17.59 -3.94 -21.05
CA ALA A 51 -16.65 -4.21 -19.97
C ALA A 51 -15.20 -3.83 -20.35
N ARG A 52 -14.77 -4.15 -21.58
CA ARG A 52 -13.46 -3.73 -22.09
C ARG A 52 -13.33 -2.21 -22.18
N GLN A 53 -14.35 -1.54 -22.70
CA GLN A 53 -14.30 -0.08 -22.84
C GLN A 53 -14.30 0.63 -21.49
N LEU A 54 -15.02 0.10 -20.50
CA LEU A 54 -14.98 0.58 -19.12
C LEU A 54 -13.60 0.36 -18.50
N ASN A 55 -13.03 -0.84 -18.62
CA ASN A 55 -11.70 -1.16 -18.09
C ASN A 55 -10.61 -0.28 -18.71
N GLN A 56 -10.65 -0.06 -20.04
CA GLN A 56 -9.69 0.81 -20.71
C GLN A 56 -9.78 2.26 -20.23
N ARG A 57 -10.99 2.77 -19.95
CA ARG A 57 -11.17 4.12 -19.39
C ARG A 57 -10.66 4.22 -17.96
N VAL A 58 -10.91 3.19 -17.14
CA VAL A 58 -10.40 3.13 -15.77
C VAL A 58 -8.88 3.06 -15.78
N GLU A 59 -8.28 2.21 -16.60
CA GLU A 59 -6.82 2.06 -16.71
C GLU A 59 -6.14 3.33 -17.20
N ALA A 60 -6.70 3.98 -18.23
CA ALA A 60 -6.18 5.26 -18.72
C ALA A 60 -6.31 6.38 -17.68
N ALA A 61 -7.43 6.45 -16.94
CA ALA A 61 -7.62 7.41 -15.87
C ALA A 61 -6.66 7.16 -14.71
N SER A 62 -6.51 5.91 -14.26
CA SER A 62 -5.58 5.53 -13.20
C SER A 62 -4.13 5.83 -13.57
N SER A 63 -3.71 5.52 -14.80
CA SER A 63 -2.35 5.82 -15.27
C SER A 63 -2.06 7.33 -15.29
N ALA A 64 -3.01 8.15 -15.75
CA ALA A 64 -2.87 9.59 -15.74
C ALA A 64 -2.79 10.15 -14.30
N VAL A 65 -3.60 9.61 -13.39
CA VAL A 65 -3.61 9.98 -11.97
C VAL A 65 -2.31 9.58 -11.26
N GLU A 66 -1.79 8.39 -11.54
CA GLU A 66 -0.52 7.93 -11.01
C GLU A 66 0.65 8.82 -11.46
N LEU A 67 0.70 9.16 -12.76
CA LEU A 67 1.72 10.05 -13.30
C LEU A 67 1.68 11.44 -12.65
N ASP A 68 0.50 11.96 -12.34
CA ASP A 68 0.31 13.24 -11.66
C ASP A 68 0.82 13.21 -10.21
N ALA A 69 0.52 12.12 -9.47
CA ALA A 69 1.07 11.91 -8.13
C ALA A 69 2.61 11.78 -8.14
N GLN A 70 3.17 11.01 -9.08
CA GLN A 70 4.62 10.90 -9.24
C GLN A 70 5.27 12.23 -9.65
N ALA A 71 4.62 13.02 -10.51
CA ALA A 71 5.11 14.34 -10.88
C ALA A 71 5.15 15.28 -9.68
N SER A 72 4.10 15.27 -8.85
CA SER A 72 4.04 16.04 -7.60
C SER A 72 5.16 15.63 -6.63
N HIS A 73 5.39 14.33 -6.47
CA HIS A 73 6.50 13.80 -5.66
C HIS A 73 7.88 14.28 -6.15
N ARG A 74 8.13 14.27 -7.47
CA ARG A 74 9.42 14.76 -8.01
C ARG A 74 9.68 16.23 -7.68
N VAL A 75 8.65 17.08 -7.77
CA VAL A 75 8.79 18.50 -7.43
C VAL A 75 9.06 18.69 -5.94
N LEU A 76 8.35 17.96 -5.07
CA LEU A 76 8.63 17.95 -3.63
C LEU A 76 10.06 17.51 -3.31
N GLN A 77 10.52 16.45 -3.97
CA GLN A 77 11.87 15.95 -3.79
C GLN A 77 12.93 16.97 -4.23
N GLU A 78 12.72 17.62 -5.38
CA GLU A 78 13.61 18.67 -5.87
C GLU A 78 13.63 19.89 -4.93
N ALA A 79 12.46 20.31 -4.44
CA ALA A 79 12.35 21.38 -3.45
C ALA A 79 13.09 21.02 -2.15
N ALA A 80 12.91 19.79 -1.65
CA ALA A 80 13.62 19.30 -0.46
C ALA A 80 15.14 19.25 -0.67
N GLN A 81 15.61 18.80 -1.84
CA GLN A 81 17.03 18.77 -2.17
C GLN A 81 17.64 20.17 -2.22
N LYS A 82 16.89 21.15 -2.74
CA LYS A 82 17.30 22.57 -2.78
C LYS A 82 17.06 23.32 -1.48
N ARG A 83 16.42 22.69 -0.49
CA ARG A 83 15.94 23.31 0.77
C ARG A 83 15.02 24.51 0.51
N ASP A 84 14.22 24.43 -0.54
CA ASP A 84 13.25 25.44 -0.91
C ASP A 84 11.92 25.16 -0.20
N GLY A 85 11.83 25.60 1.07
CA GLY A 85 10.64 25.40 1.89
C GLY A 85 9.40 26.12 1.37
N GLU A 86 9.56 27.22 0.64
CA GLU A 86 8.43 27.96 0.04
C GLU A 86 7.80 27.14 -1.09
N LEU A 87 8.61 26.66 -2.04
CA LEU A 87 8.13 25.78 -3.10
C LEU A 87 7.54 24.49 -2.49
N PHE A 88 8.22 23.90 -1.52
CA PHE A 88 7.76 22.68 -0.86
C PHE A 88 6.38 22.86 -0.21
N ALA A 89 6.17 23.98 0.49
CA ALA A 89 4.89 24.29 1.14
C ALA A 89 3.71 24.34 0.15
N THR A 90 3.94 24.76 -1.11
CA THR A 90 2.88 24.77 -2.14
C THR A 90 2.37 23.38 -2.54
N PHE A 91 3.12 22.33 -2.20
CA PHE A 91 2.78 20.94 -2.46
C PHE A 91 2.28 20.18 -1.23
N LEU A 92 2.05 20.88 -0.10
CA LEU A 92 1.47 20.29 1.11
C LEU A 92 -0.04 20.45 1.16
N SER A 93 -0.72 19.45 1.71
CA SER A 93 -2.14 19.53 2.02
C SER A 93 -2.34 20.45 3.22
N GLY A 94 -2.91 21.65 3.00
CA GLY A 94 -3.19 22.62 4.07
C GLY A 94 -4.29 22.21 5.06
N ARG A 95 -4.69 20.94 5.12
CA ARG A 95 -5.71 20.43 6.07
C ARG A 95 -5.16 20.18 7.47
N ASP A 96 -3.86 19.94 7.56
CA ASP A 96 -3.16 19.69 8.82
C ASP A 96 -1.98 20.68 8.92
N PRO A 97 -2.19 21.84 9.56
CA PRO A 97 -1.18 22.90 9.58
C PRO A 97 0.04 22.51 10.42
N ASP A 98 -0.14 21.78 11.52
CA ASP A 98 0.97 21.42 12.42
C ASP A 98 1.89 20.39 11.74
N TRP A 99 1.30 19.35 11.14
CA TRP A 99 2.05 18.40 10.33
C TRP A 99 2.76 19.09 9.14
N GLY A 100 2.06 19.99 8.45
CA GLY A 100 2.63 20.72 7.30
C GLY A 100 3.79 21.62 7.70
N ASN A 101 3.65 22.36 8.80
CA ASN A 101 4.70 23.22 9.35
C ASN A 101 5.94 22.40 9.74
N ALA A 102 5.75 21.24 10.36
CA ALA A 102 6.86 20.35 10.70
C ALA A 102 7.61 19.88 9.44
N GLN A 103 6.90 19.52 8.36
CA GLN A 103 7.56 19.16 7.09
C GLN A 103 8.38 20.31 6.50
N VAL A 104 7.82 21.53 6.47
CA VAL A 104 8.54 22.73 5.99
C VAL A 104 9.77 23.01 6.85
N SER A 105 9.67 22.87 8.18
CA SER A 105 10.81 23.00 9.10
C SER A 105 11.90 21.97 8.78
N LEU A 106 11.52 20.71 8.52
CA LEU A 106 12.49 19.69 8.12
C LEU A 106 13.20 20.03 6.81
N VAL A 107 12.48 20.56 5.82
CA VAL A 107 13.08 20.98 4.54
C VAL A 107 14.06 22.12 4.75
N ASN A 108 13.65 23.16 5.50
CA ASN A 108 14.48 24.33 5.77
C ASN A 108 15.76 23.98 6.55
N GLN A 109 15.67 23.01 7.46
CA GLN A 109 16.82 22.51 8.24
C GLN A 109 17.64 21.44 7.48
N GLY A 110 17.21 21.02 6.28
CA GLY A 110 17.86 19.94 5.53
C GLY A 110 17.64 18.54 6.10
N LEU A 111 16.72 18.39 7.06
CA LEU A 111 16.37 17.13 7.73
C LEU A 111 15.26 16.35 7.01
N TYR A 112 14.65 16.89 5.95
CA TYR A 112 13.61 16.16 5.19
C TYR A 112 14.19 14.93 4.47
N LEU A 113 15.38 15.04 3.89
CA LEU A 113 16.08 13.93 3.22
C LEU A 113 17.13 13.31 4.13
N GLU A 114 17.93 14.14 4.82
CA GLU A 114 18.98 13.66 5.72
C GLU A 114 18.40 13.05 7.00
N ARG A 115 19.13 12.09 7.59
CA ARG A 115 18.72 11.39 8.80
C ARG A 115 19.88 11.33 9.81
N PRO A 116 20.43 12.49 10.22
CA PRO A 116 21.65 12.54 11.05
C PRO A 116 21.46 11.91 12.43
N LEU A 117 20.23 11.87 12.97
CA LEU A 117 19.91 11.18 14.22
C LEU A 117 20.32 9.69 14.20
N PHE A 118 20.33 9.08 13.02
CA PHE A 118 20.67 7.68 12.81
C PHE A 118 22.02 7.48 12.13
N GLY A 119 22.81 8.54 11.95
CA GLY A 119 24.06 8.49 11.18
C GLY A 119 23.85 8.17 9.69
N LEU A 120 22.64 8.41 9.18
CA LEU A 120 22.26 8.12 7.80
C LEU A 120 22.37 9.39 6.96
N ALA A 121 23.29 9.39 6.00
CA ALA A 121 23.45 10.46 5.03
C ALA A 121 22.80 10.09 3.70
N TRP A 122 21.92 10.94 3.17
CA TRP A 122 21.16 10.67 1.96
C TRP A 122 22.05 10.64 0.72
N LEU A 123 21.81 9.70 -0.19
CA LEU A 123 22.52 9.60 -1.46
C LEU A 123 21.70 10.25 -2.59
N PRO A 124 22.14 11.37 -3.18
CA PRO A 124 21.41 12.04 -4.25
C PRO A 124 21.19 11.13 -5.47
N GLY A 125 20.00 11.23 -6.09
CA GLY A 125 19.64 10.44 -7.26
C GLY A 125 19.30 8.97 -6.98
N SER A 126 19.27 8.55 -5.72
CA SER A 126 18.92 7.19 -5.31
C SER A 126 17.41 6.95 -5.13
N THR A 127 16.60 8.00 -5.21
CA THR A 127 15.17 7.93 -4.93
C THR A 127 14.40 7.33 -6.09
N ALA A 128 13.54 6.35 -5.80
CA ALA A 128 12.67 5.72 -6.78
C ALA A 128 11.29 5.44 -6.19
N VAL A 129 10.23 5.76 -6.94
CA VAL A 129 8.87 5.29 -6.65
C VAL A 129 8.77 3.84 -7.15
N ILE A 130 8.60 2.89 -6.23
CA ILE A 130 8.55 1.46 -6.57
C ILE A 130 7.13 0.92 -6.70
N SER A 131 6.14 1.60 -6.11
CA SER A 131 4.74 1.27 -6.26
C SER A 131 3.86 2.49 -6.02
N ALA A 132 2.74 2.56 -6.72
CA ALA A 132 1.66 3.51 -6.46
C ALA A 132 0.34 2.75 -6.27
N THR A 133 -0.37 3.07 -5.20
CA THR A 133 -1.72 2.54 -4.94
C THR A 133 -2.70 3.70 -4.95
N LEU A 134 -3.74 3.60 -5.78
CA LEU A 134 -4.76 4.64 -5.89
C LEU A 134 -6.03 4.23 -5.15
N SER A 135 -6.69 5.18 -4.50
CA SER A 135 -8.03 4.96 -3.95
C SER A 135 -9.06 4.73 -5.07
N PRO A 136 -10.18 4.02 -4.81
CA PRO A 136 -11.19 3.74 -5.84
C PRO A 136 -11.82 5.01 -6.47
N ASP A 137 -11.83 6.11 -5.73
CA ASP A 137 -12.33 7.42 -6.18
C ASP A 137 -11.25 8.30 -6.84
N LEU A 138 -10.00 7.80 -6.93
CA LEU A 138 -8.84 8.46 -7.52
C LEU A 138 -8.49 9.80 -6.85
N ARG A 139 -8.87 9.98 -5.59
CA ARG A 139 -8.60 11.19 -4.80
C ARG A 139 -7.42 11.04 -3.86
N THR A 140 -6.93 9.83 -3.65
CA THR A 140 -5.78 9.54 -2.81
C THR A 140 -4.84 8.62 -3.55
N ALA A 141 -3.55 8.88 -3.40
CA ALA A 141 -2.48 8.06 -3.93
C ALA A 141 -1.48 7.77 -2.81
N GLU A 142 -1.15 6.50 -2.61
CA GLU A 142 -0.08 6.06 -1.72
C GLU A 142 1.11 5.67 -2.58
N LEU A 143 2.22 6.38 -2.42
CA LEU A 143 3.47 6.10 -3.12
C LEU A 143 4.43 5.41 -2.15
N THR A 144 4.96 4.26 -2.54
CA THR A 144 6.10 3.67 -1.84
C THR A 144 7.37 4.14 -2.52
N VAL A 145 8.16 4.89 -1.77
CA VAL A 145 9.39 5.55 -2.22
C VAL A 145 10.56 4.87 -1.56
N VAL A 146 11.54 4.41 -2.34
CA VAL A 146 12.80 3.90 -1.83
C VAL A 146 13.86 4.97 -1.95
N GLN A 147 14.63 5.18 -0.89
CA GLN A 147 15.77 6.08 -0.85
C GLN A 147 17.00 5.31 -0.36
N ALA A 148 18.19 5.65 -0.87
CA ALA A 148 19.44 5.09 -0.39
C ALA A 148 20.18 6.07 0.52
N TYR A 149 20.81 5.50 1.55
CA TYR A 149 21.58 6.20 2.56
C TYR A 149 22.94 5.55 2.70
N SER A 150 23.98 6.35 2.88
CA SER A 150 25.26 5.87 3.38
C SER A 150 25.27 5.90 4.91
N PHE A 151 25.83 4.85 5.50
CA PHE A 151 26.01 4.68 6.94
C PHE A 151 27.49 4.38 7.22
N ASP A 152 28.12 5.09 8.15
CA ASP A 152 29.51 4.84 8.55
C ASP A 152 29.55 3.65 9.51
N ILE A 153 30.21 2.57 9.10
CA ILE A 153 30.41 1.36 9.91
C ILE A 153 31.73 1.38 10.70
N GLY A 154 32.43 2.52 10.69
CA GLY A 154 33.70 2.75 11.34
C GLY A 154 34.90 2.51 10.42
N HIS A 155 36.08 2.94 10.89
CA HIS A 155 37.35 2.80 10.17
C HIS A 155 37.37 3.41 8.75
N GLY A 156 36.52 4.42 8.51
CA GLY A 156 36.39 5.06 7.21
C GLY A 156 35.66 4.22 6.16
N LEU A 157 34.97 3.14 6.57
CA LEU A 157 34.15 2.31 5.71
C LEU A 157 32.69 2.76 5.79
N THR A 158 32.03 2.80 4.64
CA THR A 158 30.60 3.11 4.54
C THR A 158 29.83 1.95 3.93
N GLU A 159 28.63 1.70 4.45
CA GLU A 159 27.65 0.78 3.90
C GLU A 159 26.49 1.57 3.29
N THR A 160 25.85 1.01 2.26
CA THR A 160 24.64 1.60 1.66
C THR A 160 23.41 0.83 2.11
N VAL A 161 22.47 1.52 2.75
CA VAL A 161 21.17 0.99 3.15
C VAL A 161 20.08 1.60 2.28
N ARG A 162 19.07 0.82 1.90
CA ARG A 162 17.89 1.31 1.20
C ARG A 162 16.71 1.27 2.14
N LEU A 163 15.94 2.35 2.19
CA LEU A 163 14.76 2.45 3.04
C LEU A 163 13.55 2.82 2.18
N ALA A 164 12.49 2.03 2.32
CA ALA A 164 11.18 2.25 1.73
C ALA A 164 10.29 3.02 2.71
N GLN A 165 9.70 4.11 2.23
CA GLN A 165 8.75 4.94 2.95
C GLN A 165 7.44 5.02 2.16
N THR A 166 6.31 5.00 2.86
CA THR A 166 5.00 5.26 2.26
C THR A 166 4.66 6.74 2.41
N GLU A 167 4.42 7.42 1.30
CA GLU A 167 3.96 8.79 1.25
C GLU A 167 2.51 8.83 0.76
N VAL A 168 1.67 9.60 1.45
CA VAL A 168 0.25 9.73 1.11
C VAL A 168 0.01 11.07 0.43
N TYR A 169 -0.66 11.03 -0.71
CA TYR A 169 -1.02 12.18 -1.51
C TYR A 169 -2.52 12.30 -1.62
N ARG A 170 -3.02 13.53 -1.54
CA ARG A 170 -4.45 13.84 -1.71
C ARG A 170 -4.63 14.79 -2.89
N ARG A 171 -5.62 14.49 -3.72
CA ARG A 171 -5.96 15.29 -4.88
C ARG A 171 -6.62 16.60 -4.45
N ALA A 172 -6.04 17.72 -4.87
CA ALA A 172 -6.64 19.04 -4.89
C ALA A 172 -7.37 19.27 -6.23
N GLU A 173 -7.69 20.52 -6.58
CA GLU A 173 -8.37 20.83 -7.84
C GLU A 173 -7.54 20.45 -9.06
N ASP A 174 -6.23 20.73 -9.04
CA ASP A 174 -5.35 20.64 -10.21
C ASP A 174 -4.19 19.65 -10.07
N ARG A 175 -3.86 19.20 -8.85
CA ARG A 175 -2.68 18.35 -8.58
C ARG A 175 -2.84 17.50 -7.33
N PHE A 176 -1.87 16.61 -7.10
CA PHE A 176 -1.72 15.91 -5.83
C PHE A 176 -0.86 16.70 -4.86
N LEU A 177 -1.28 16.74 -3.60
CA LEU A 177 -0.57 17.38 -2.49
C LEU A 177 -0.19 16.31 -1.46
N LEU A 178 1.03 16.39 -0.93
CA LEU A 178 1.47 15.52 0.15
C LEU A 178 0.62 15.77 1.39
N ALA A 179 0.12 14.70 1.99
CA ALA A 179 -0.78 14.73 3.14
C ALA A 179 -0.24 13.83 4.25
N PRO A 180 -0.61 14.09 5.52
CA PRO A 180 -0.35 13.13 6.58
C PRO A 180 -1.01 11.79 6.25
N PRO A 181 -0.34 10.66 6.54
CA PRO A 181 -1.00 9.36 6.51
C PRO A 181 -2.20 9.37 7.46
N PRO A 182 -3.30 8.68 7.11
CA PRO A 182 -4.47 8.59 7.97
C PRO A 182 -4.16 7.79 9.25
N ASP A 183 -4.95 7.97 10.32
CA ASP A 183 -4.68 7.34 11.62
C ASP A 183 -4.62 5.80 11.56
N ASP A 184 -5.44 5.19 10.69
CA ASP A 184 -5.48 3.75 10.46
C ASP A 184 -4.20 3.21 9.82
N PHE A 185 -3.42 4.05 9.13
CA PHE A 185 -2.09 3.67 8.61
C PHE A 185 -1.15 3.28 9.76
N TRP A 186 -1.17 4.04 10.85
CA TRP A 186 -0.33 3.86 12.03
C TRP A 186 -0.86 2.75 12.96
N GLY A 187 -2.18 2.56 12.92
CA GLY A 187 -2.90 1.66 13.81
C GLY A 187 -2.96 2.21 15.24
N GLU A 188 -3.63 1.46 16.12
CA GLU A 188 -3.82 1.89 17.50
C GLU A 188 -2.48 2.13 18.23
N PRO A 189 -2.36 3.21 19.02
CA PRO A 189 -1.19 3.42 19.85
C PRO A 189 -1.05 2.29 20.86
N ARG A 190 0.18 1.83 21.07
CA ARG A 190 0.54 0.79 22.02
C ARG A 190 1.60 1.27 22.97
N GLN A 191 1.64 0.62 24.12
CA GLN A 191 2.66 0.82 25.11
C GLN A 191 3.07 -0.52 25.75
N PHE A 192 4.32 -0.62 26.17
CA PHE A 192 4.75 -1.62 27.13
C PHE A 192 5.88 -1.08 28.00
N SER A 193 6.07 -1.72 29.15
CA SER A 193 7.12 -1.38 30.11
C SER A 193 8.01 -2.59 30.37
N THR A 194 9.28 -2.32 30.58
CA THR A 194 10.32 -3.27 31.00
C THR A 194 10.85 -2.87 32.39
N ALA A 195 12.03 -3.33 32.79
CA ALA A 195 12.60 -2.95 34.08
C ALA A 195 13.11 -1.49 34.07
N TYR A 196 13.64 -1.03 32.93
CA TYR A 196 14.20 0.33 32.81
C TYR A 196 13.48 1.24 31.82
N LEU A 197 12.60 0.71 30.97
CA LEU A 197 12.00 1.47 29.87
C LEU A 197 10.47 1.47 29.94
N THR A 198 9.85 2.55 29.49
CA THR A 198 8.45 2.57 29.05
C THR A 198 8.39 3.14 27.66
N ILE A 199 7.79 2.39 26.74
CA ILE A 199 7.88 2.66 25.31
C ILE A 199 6.48 2.79 24.76
N HIS A 200 6.19 3.94 24.15
CA HIS A 200 4.98 4.22 23.37
C HIS A 200 5.30 4.14 21.88
N TYR A 201 4.42 3.54 21.09
CA TYR A 201 4.64 3.36 19.65
C TYR A 201 3.33 3.02 18.92
N PRO A 202 3.23 3.33 17.62
CA PRO A 202 2.13 2.85 16.77
C PRO A 202 2.12 1.34 16.61
N ALA A 203 0.95 0.68 16.62
CA ALA A 203 0.84 -0.76 16.43
C ALA A 203 1.56 -1.28 15.17
N ARG A 204 1.58 -0.48 14.09
CA ARG A 204 2.26 -0.80 12.83
C ARG A 204 3.75 -1.11 12.98
N ASP A 205 4.39 -0.55 14.01
CA ASP A 205 5.84 -0.63 14.23
C ASP A 205 6.25 -1.63 15.30
N GLU A 206 5.32 -2.42 15.85
CA GLU A 206 5.59 -3.41 16.90
C GLU A 206 6.72 -4.38 16.56
N VAL A 207 6.77 -4.84 15.30
CA VAL A 207 7.79 -5.80 14.82
C VAL A 207 9.21 -5.23 14.88
N TRP A 208 9.36 -3.90 14.81
CA TRP A 208 10.65 -3.21 14.86
C TRP A 208 10.97 -2.70 16.25
N VAL A 209 9.97 -2.19 16.96
CA VAL A 209 10.12 -1.62 18.30
C VAL A 209 10.45 -2.69 19.33
N ARG A 210 9.83 -3.88 19.28
CA ARG A 210 10.10 -4.95 20.27
C ARG A 210 11.57 -5.42 20.28
N PRO A 211 12.20 -5.78 19.14
CA PRO A 211 13.62 -6.14 19.12
C PRO A 211 14.55 -4.97 19.46
N LEU A 212 14.17 -3.74 19.14
CA LEU A 212 14.94 -2.54 19.51
C LEU A 212 14.89 -2.32 21.03
N ALA A 213 13.72 -2.42 21.64
CA ALA A 213 13.53 -2.30 23.08
C ALA A 213 14.34 -3.32 23.86
N ALA A 214 14.39 -4.57 23.42
CA ALA A 214 15.20 -5.60 24.08
C ALA A 214 16.71 -5.26 24.04
N ARG A 215 17.19 -4.66 22.95
CA ARG A 215 18.58 -4.21 22.83
C ARG A 215 18.86 -2.99 23.71
N LEU A 216 17.96 -2.01 23.71
CA LEU A 216 18.07 -0.82 24.56
C LEU A 216 18.06 -1.19 26.05
N GLU A 217 17.16 -2.08 26.47
CA GLU A 217 17.09 -2.59 27.84
C GLU A 217 18.42 -3.24 28.26
N ALA A 218 19.01 -4.07 27.39
CA ALA A 218 20.30 -4.71 27.67
C ALA A 218 21.43 -3.68 27.81
N SER A 219 21.48 -2.66 26.94
CA SER A 219 22.46 -1.59 27.04
C SER A 219 22.30 -0.74 28.30
N VAL A 220 21.06 -0.43 28.71
CA VAL A 220 20.80 0.30 29.96
C VAL A 220 21.21 -0.54 31.17
N ALA A 221 20.89 -1.84 31.16
CA ALA A 221 21.30 -2.75 32.22
C ALA A 221 22.82 -2.88 32.34
N GLU A 222 23.54 -2.91 31.22
CA GLU A 222 25.01 -2.93 31.17
C GLU A 222 25.60 -1.66 31.79
N VAL A 223 25.13 -0.48 31.38
CA VAL A 223 25.58 0.80 31.96
C VAL A 223 25.29 0.88 33.45
N CYS A 224 24.09 0.46 33.89
CA CYS A 224 23.77 0.46 35.32
C CYS A 224 24.61 -0.55 36.12
N ALA A 225 24.99 -1.69 35.53
CA ALA A 225 25.91 -2.63 36.16
C ALA A 225 27.33 -2.05 36.31
N GLU A 226 27.80 -1.28 35.34
CA GLU A 226 29.09 -0.57 35.42
C GLU A 226 29.09 0.53 36.49
N TRP A 227 27.98 1.26 36.63
CA TRP A 227 27.85 2.34 37.61
C TRP A 227 27.60 1.84 39.04
N GLY A 228 27.11 0.61 39.20
CA GLY A 228 26.91 -0.01 40.51
C GLY A 228 26.00 0.83 41.41
N ALA A 229 26.55 1.39 42.49
CA ALA A 229 25.80 2.20 43.45
C ALA A 229 25.37 3.57 42.91
N ASP A 230 25.97 4.04 41.81
CA ASP A 230 25.64 5.33 41.19
C ASP A 230 24.45 5.22 40.20
N CYS A 231 24.00 4.01 39.86
CA CYS A 231 22.75 3.83 39.11
C CYS A 231 21.55 4.10 40.05
N PRO A 232 20.67 5.08 39.73
CA PRO A 232 19.52 5.38 40.57
C PRO A 232 18.62 4.15 40.74
N ALA A 233 18.22 3.85 41.98
CA ALA A 233 17.38 2.68 42.28
C ALA A 233 16.02 2.69 41.55
N ASN A 234 15.56 3.87 41.11
CA ASN A 234 14.34 4.06 40.33
C ASN A 234 14.63 4.63 38.94
N PHE A 235 15.79 4.30 38.36
CA PHE A 235 16.11 4.74 37.00
C PHE A 235 15.09 4.15 36.02
N HIS A 236 14.38 5.02 35.32
CA HIS A 236 13.38 4.63 34.35
C HIS A 236 13.30 5.68 33.25
N LEU A 237 13.42 5.24 32.00
CA LEU A 237 13.39 6.11 30.83
C LEU A 237 12.07 5.90 30.07
N SER A 238 11.41 6.99 29.73
CA SER A 238 10.25 6.96 28.85
C SER A 238 10.69 7.29 27.42
N LEU A 239 10.29 6.43 26.47
CA LEU A 239 10.53 6.57 25.04
C LEU A 239 9.18 6.69 24.32
N ASP A 240 9.07 7.60 23.37
CA ASP A 240 7.95 7.70 22.45
C ASP A 240 8.42 7.61 21.00
N PHE A 241 7.98 6.58 20.27
CA PHE A 241 8.19 6.45 18.83
C PHE A 241 7.06 7.17 18.10
N SER A 242 7.19 8.48 17.94
CA SER A 242 6.15 9.36 17.42
C SER A 242 5.94 9.24 15.92
N ALA A 243 4.68 9.20 15.50
CA ALA A 243 4.26 9.27 14.09
C ALA A 243 4.39 10.69 13.50
N SER A 244 4.69 11.70 14.33
CA SER A 244 4.83 13.09 13.89
C SER A 244 6.18 13.33 13.21
N PRO A 245 6.23 14.01 12.04
CA PRO A 245 7.48 14.46 11.43
C PRO A 245 8.29 15.39 12.34
N ALA A 246 7.64 16.05 13.29
CA ALA A 246 8.30 16.91 14.27
C ALA A 246 9.34 16.15 15.11
N ALA A 247 9.22 14.82 15.27
CA ALA A 247 10.18 13.99 16.00
C ALA A 247 11.60 13.96 15.40
N PHE A 248 11.78 14.40 14.15
CA PHE A 248 13.12 14.59 13.57
C PHE A 248 13.77 15.90 14.01
N LEU A 249 12.99 16.89 14.43
CA LEU A 249 13.47 18.20 14.85
C LEU A 249 14.18 18.10 16.21
N PRO A 250 15.38 18.67 16.38
CA PRO A 250 16.12 18.58 17.64
C PRO A 250 15.34 19.10 18.86
N GLU A 251 14.57 20.17 18.69
CA GLU A 251 13.79 20.82 19.74
C GLU A 251 12.65 19.95 20.30
N GLU A 252 12.17 18.95 19.56
CA GLU A 252 11.06 18.07 19.94
C GLU A 252 11.52 16.75 20.57
N ARG A 253 12.83 16.50 20.65
CA ARG A 253 13.37 15.19 21.07
C ARG A 253 13.29 14.92 22.56
N GLU A 254 13.16 15.95 23.39
CA GLU A 254 13.08 15.78 24.83
C GLU A 254 12.03 16.73 25.40
N ALA A 255 10.97 16.16 25.97
CA ALA A 255 9.91 16.89 26.64
C ALA A 255 9.57 16.20 27.96
N ASP A 256 9.70 16.90 29.09
CA ASP A 256 9.30 16.41 30.42
C ASP A 256 9.87 15.02 30.82
N GLY A 257 11.11 14.71 30.41
CA GLY A 257 11.76 13.41 30.68
C GLY A 257 11.31 12.26 29.77
N LEU A 258 10.55 12.58 28.71
CA LEU A 258 10.22 11.68 27.61
C LEU A 258 11.19 11.94 26.45
N LEU A 259 11.90 10.89 26.01
CA LEU A 259 12.70 10.93 24.79
C LEU A 259 11.80 10.59 23.60
N VAL A 260 11.62 11.55 22.69
CA VAL A 260 10.81 11.38 21.48
C VAL A 260 11.73 11.03 20.31
N LEU A 261 11.42 9.90 19.67
CA LEU A 261 12.10 9.40 18.48
C LEU A 261 11.09 9.25 17.35
N PRO A 262 11.49 9.44 16.08
CA PRO A 262 10.58 9.19 14.97
C PRO A 262 10.25 7.70 14.89
N ALA A 263 8.98 7.39 14.61
CA ALA A 263 8.52 6.03 14.44
C ALA A 263 9.29 5.32 13.30
N PRO A 264 9.62 4.02 13.42
CA PRO A 264 10.34 3.28 12.38
C PRO A 264 9.74 3.40 10.98
N SER A 265 8.40 3.39 10.86
CA SER A 265 7.73 3.60 9.56
C SER A 265 7.92 4.99 8.97
N LEU A 266 8.16 5.99 9.82
CA LEU A 266 8.43 7.36 9.41
C LEU A 266 9.89 7.54 8.93
N VAL A 267 10.82 6.78 9.52
CA VAL A 267 12.23 6.73 9.08
C VAL A 267 12.36 5.98 7.75
N GLY A 268 11.63 4.88 7.60
CA GLY A 268 11.64 4.00 6.45
C GLY A 268 12.08 2.58 6.82
N ARG A 269 11.62 1.61 6.03
CA ARG A 269 11.81 0.17 6.28
C ARG A 269 12.75 -0.43 5.23
N PRO A 270 13.68 -1.33 5.60
CA PRO A 270 14.57 -1.97 4.63
C PRO A 270 13.84 -2.86 3.62
#